data_AF-A0A8D8PM84-F1
#
_entry.id   AF-A0A8D8PM84-F1
#
_cell.length_a   1.000
_cell.length_b   1.000
_cell.length_c   1.000
_cell.angle_alpha   90.00
_cell.angle_beta   90.00
_cell.angle_gamma   90.00
#
_symmetry.space_group_name_H-M   'P 1'
#
loop_
_entity.id
_entity.type
_entity.pdbx_description
1 polymer ?
#
loop_
_entity_poly.entity_id
_entity_poly.type
_entity_poly.pdbx_seq_one_letter_code
_entity_poly.pdbx_strand_id
1 'polypeptide(L)'
;YKIFSFLRFRLHCDCDLEFHRCLKRANTFASVGVGIIYFNILKAKCFKEEYPIVSCLQLRGRSCEKFELDQTKKKKVQWFESPRFPIPTETLFREGDAIAIGMGR
;
A
#
# COMPACT_ATOMS: atom_id res chain seq x y z
N TYR A 1 -9.52 -18.00 -9.92
CA TYR A 1 -9.61 -16.56 -9.57
C TYR A 1 -9.86 -16.27 -8.07
N LYS A 2 -9.63 -17.21 -7.13
CA LYS A 2 -9.86 -16.99 -5.68
C LYS A 2 -8.65 -17.32 -4.78
N ILE A 3 -7.47 -17.59 -5.35
CA ILE A 3 -6.27 -17.99 -4.59
C ILE A 3 -5.60 -16.79 -3.88
N PHE A 4 -5.67 -15.57 -4.42
CA PHE A 4 -5.13 -14.38 -3.77
C PHE A 4 -6.00 -13.80 -2.65
N SER A 5 -7.18 -14.36 -2.40
CA SER A 5 -8.10 -13.87 -1.35
C SER A 5 -7.71 -14.30 0.07
N PHE A 6 -6.73 -15.20 0.23
CA PHE A 6 -6.39 -15.82 1.51
C PHE A 6 -5.09 -15.32 2.16
N LEU A 7 -4.32 -14.45 1.51
CA LEU A 7 -3.14 -13.88 2.16
C LEU A 7 -3.55 -12.74 3.11
N ARG A 8 -4.06 -13.12 4.29
CA ARG A 8 -4.48 -12.20 5.35
C ARG A 8 -3.31 -11.85 6.27
N PHE A 9 -2.12 -11.58 5.73
CA PHE A 9 -1.09 -10.89 6.50
C PHE A 9 -1.49 -9.43 6.56
N ARG A 10 -2.16 -9.08 7.66
CA ARG A 10 -2.55 -7.72 8.00
C ARG A 10 -1.57 -7.24 9.04
N LEU A 11 -0.86 -6.16 8.75
CA LEU A 11 0.12 -5.57 9.66
C LEU A 11 -0.44 -4.28 10.28
N HIS A 12 0.22 -3.81 11.33
CA HIS A 12 -0.04 -2.47 11.87
C HIS A 12 0.26 -1.42 10.79
N CYS A 13 -0.53 -0.36 10.71
CA CYS A 13 -0.36 0.68 9.69
C CYS A 13 1.03 1.33 9.71
N ASP A 14 1.69 1.38 10.87
CA ASP A 14 3.06 1.89 10.97
C ASP A 14 4.07 1.00 10.25
N CYS A 15 3.91 -0.32 10.31
CA CYS A 15 4.78 -1.27 9.60
C CYS A 15 4.59 -1.16 8.09
N ASP A 16 3.34 -1.07 7.62
CA ASP A 16 3.04 -0.87 6.21
C ASP A 16 3.63 0.46 5.70
N LEU A 17 3.57 1.53 6.52
CA LEU A 17 4.12 2.83 6.18
C LEU A 17 5.65 2.82 6.17
N GLU A 18 6.29 2.13 7.12
CA GLU A 18 7.74 1.96 7.14
C GLU A 18 8.22 1.15 5.93
N PHE A 19 7.52 0.06 5.60
CA PHE A 19 7.82 -0.74 4.41
C PHE A 19 7.69 0.09 3.13
N HIS A 20 6.63 0.90 3.01
CA HIS A 20 6.45 1.85 1.90
C HIS A 20 7.63 2.80 1.77
N ARG A 21 8.08 3.41 2.88
CA ARG A 21 9.25 4.31 2.89
C ARG A 21 10.53 3.56 2.51
N CYS A 22 10.72 2.34 3.00
CA CYS A 22 11.90 1.52 2.70
C CYS A 22 12.00 1.23 1.19
N LEU A 23 10.91 0.74 0.59
CA LEU A 23 10.84 0.46 -0.85
C LEU A 23 11.08 1.71 -1.70
N LYS A 24 10.52 2.85 -1.28
CA LYS A 24 10.76 4.16 -1.91
C LYS A 24 12.22 4.58 -1.86
N ARG A 25 12.88 4.40 -0.71
CA ARG A 25 14.29 4.78 -0.53
C ARG A 25 15.23 3.86 -1.32
N ALA A 26 14.91 2.56 -1.38
CA ALA A 26 15.69 1.60 -2.15
C ALA A 26 15.68 1.91 -3.65
N ASN A 27 14.51 2.33 -4.19
CA ASN A 27 14.34 2.81 -5.56
C ASN A 27 14.97 1.93 -6.66
N THR A 28 14.92 0.60 -6.48
CA THR A 28 15.35 -0.38 -7.49
C THR A 28 14.15 -0.89 -8.27
N PHE A 29 14.36 -1.47 -9.46
CA PHE A 29 13.27 -2.09 -10.23
C PHE A 29 12.46 -3.10 -9.39
N ALA A 30 13.16 -3.96 -8.64
CA ALA A 30 12.52 -4.93 -7.74
C ALA A 30 11.73 -4.25 -6.61
N SER A 31 12.28 -3.21 -5.95
CA SER A 31 11.58 -2.55 -4.85
C SER A 31 10.34 -1.78 -5.33
N VAL A 32 10.41 -1.18 -6.52
CA VAL A 32 9.27 -0.53 -7.17
C VAL A 32 8.21 -1.56 -7.54
N GLY A 33 8.60 -2.70 -8.14
CA GLY A 33 7.69 -3.78 -8.47
C GLY A 33 6.95 -4.33 -7.24
N VAL A 34 7.68 -4.60 -6.15
CA VAL A 34 7.10 -5.03 -4.88
C VAL A 34 6.13 -3.97 -4.33
N GLY A 35 6.50 -2.70 -4.36
CA GLY A 35 5.64 -1.61 -3.90
C GLY A 35 4.34 -1.51 -4.68
N ILE A 36 4.39 -1.61 -6.01
CA ILE A 36 3.21 -1.60 -6.87
C ILE A 36 2.31 -2.81 -6.56
N ILE A 37 2.88 -4.02 -6.49
CA ILE A 37 2.10 -5.23 -6.23
C ILE A 37 1.41 -5.14 -4.86
N TYR A 38 2.16 -4.79 -3.81
CA TYR A 38 1.64 -4.77 -2.44
C TYR A 38 0.59 -3.67 -2.21
N PHE A 39 0.91 -2.41 -2.56
CA PHE A 39 0.08 -1.25 -2.21
C PHE A 39 -0.98 -0.91 -3.26
N ASN A 40 -0.75 -1.21 -4.55
CA ASN A 40 -1.65 -0.78 -5.63
C ASN A 40 -2.52 -1.92 -6.17
N ILE A 41 -1.96 -3.13 -6.34
CA ILE A 41 -2.67 -4.29 -6.90
C ILE A 41 -3.40 -5.06 -5.79
N LEU A 42 -2.68 -5.53 -4.79
CA LEU A 42 -3.25 -6.30 -3.67
C LEU A 42 -4.08 -5.40 -2.74
N LYS A 43 -3.75 -4.10 -2.67
CA LYS A 43 -4.42 -3.10 -1.82
C LYS A 43 -4.58 -3.60 -0.39
N ALA A 44 -3.45 -4.05 0.19
CA ALA A 44 -3.45 -4.50 1.56
C ALA A 44 -3.99 -3.38 2.47
N LYS A 45 -5.03 -3.69 3.25
CA LYS A 45 -5.47 -2.89 4.39
C LYS A 45 -4.54 -3.18 5.57
N CYS A 46 -4.28 -2.16 6.37
CA CYS A 46 -3.57 -2.25 7.64
C CYS A 46 -4.54 -1.98 8.80
N PHE A 47 -4.14 -2.30 10.03
CA PHE A 47 -4.91 -1.95 11.21
C PHE A 47 -4.17 -0.95 12.09
N LYS A 48 -4.92 -0.10 12.79
CA LYS A 48 -4.40 0.72 13.89
C LYS A 48 -5.52 1.06 14.87
N GLU A 49 -5.16 1.41 16.09
CA GLU A 49 -6.10 1.92 17.08
C GLU A 49 -6.37 3.41 16.83
N GLU A 50 -7.63 3.75 16.56
CA GLU A 50 -8.04 5.12 16.20
C GLU A 50 -9.46 5.42 16.70
N TYR A 51 -9.79 6.70 16.83
CA TYR A 51 -11.17 7.14 17.09
C TYR A 51 -12.13 6.65 15.99
N PRO A 52 -13.40 6.33 16.30
CA PRO A 52 -14.35 5.83 15.31
C PRO A 52 -14.52 6.77 14.11
N ILE A 53 -14.43 6.21 12.90
CA ILE A 53 -14.66 6.97 11.65
C ILE A 53 -16.14 7.35 11.56
N VAL A 54 -16.41 8.64 11.33
CA VAL A 54 -17.75 9.20 11.09
C VAL A 54 -18.01 9.30 9.58
N SER A 55 -17.10 9.94 8.86
CA SER A 55 -17.25 10.21 7.44
C SER A 55 -15.89 10.26 6.72
N CYS A 56 -15.93 10.23 5.39
CA CYS A 56 -14.76 10.48 4.57
C CYS A 56 -14.71 11.95 4.15
N LEU A 57 -13.65 12.65 4.54
CA LEU A 57 -13.41 14.05 4.18
C LEU A 57 -12.77 14.20 2.81
N GLN A 58 -11.96 13.22 2.38
CA GLN A 58 -11.24 13.29 1.11
C GLN A 58 -11.18 11.93 0.41
N LEU A 59 -11.81 11.84 -0.76
CA LEU A 59 -11.79 10.65 -1.62
C LEU A 59 -10.67 10.75 -2.65
N ARG A 60 -10.03 9.60 -2.93
CA ARG A 60 -9.10 9.42 -4.04
C ARG A 60 -9.43 8.16 -4.84
N GLY A 61 -10.27 8.33 -5.85
CA GLY A 61 -10.89 7.21 -6.56
C GLY A 61 -11.92 6.52 -5.66
N ARG A 62 -11.74 5.22 -5.38
CA ARG A 62 -12.63 4.44 -4.50
C ARG A 62 -12.17 4.38 -3.03
N SER A 63 -11.07 5.06 -2.72
CA SER A 63 -10.40 5.00 -1.41
C SER A 63 -10.57 6.32 -0.66
N CYS A 64 -10.70 6.28 0.67
CA CYS A 64 -10.71 7.47 1.51
C CYS A 64 -9.31 7.77 2.05
N GLU A 65 -8.80 9.00 1.85
CA GLU A 65 -7.49 9.43 2.34
C GLU A 65 -7.55 10.17 3.68
N LYS A 66 -8.63 10.92 3.94
CA LYS A 66 -8.83 11.66 5.19
C LYS A 66 -10.18 11.35 5.79
N PHE A 67 -10.20 11.09 7.10
CA PHE A 67 -11.38 10.68 7.83
C PHE A 67 -11.78 11.76 8.83
N GLU A 68 -13.09 11.96 8.98
CA GLU A 68 -13.67 12.62 10.14
C GLU A 68 -13.78 11.59 11.26
N LEU A 69 -13.32 11.95 12.46
CA LEU A 69 -13.20 11.04 13.59
C LEU A 69 -14.02 11.54 14.79
N ASP A 70 -14.75 10.63 15.43
CA ASP A 70 -15.50 10.92 16.66
C ASP A 70 -14.59 10.82 17.89
N GLN A 71 -14.01 11.95 18.29
CA GLN A 71 -13.10 12.03 19.44
C GLN A 71 -13.80 11.88 20.80
N THR A 72 -15.14 11.91 20.83
CA THR A 72 -15.92 11.73 22.07
C THR A 72 -15.96 10.27 22.52
N LYS A 73 -15.71 9.34 21.59
CA LYS A 73 -15.75 7.89 21.83
C LYS A 73 -14.37 7.33 22.10
N LYS A 74 -14.33 6.15 22.73
CA LYS A 74 -13.07 5.42 22.92
C LYS A 74 -12.51 4.96 21.57
N LYS A 75 -11.18 4.95 21.46
CA LYS A 75 -10.50 4.39 20.30
C LYS A 75 -10.82 2.91 20.16
N LYS A 76 -10.80 2.44 18.92
CA LYS A 76 -10.98 1.03 18.58
C LYS A 76 -10.07 0.67 17.41
N VAL A 77 -9.70 -0.60 17.32
CA VAL A 77 -8.94 -1.11 16.17
C VAL A 77 -9.82 -1.00 14.92
N GLN A 78 -9.30 -0.31 13.91
CA GLN A 78 -9.99 -0.10 12.64
C GLN A 78 -9.06 -0.41 11.48
N TRP A 79 -9.67 -0.70 10.33
CA TRP A 79 -8.98 -1.04 9.10
C TRP A 79 -8.85 0.19 8.21
N PHE A 80 -7.63 0.46 7.77
CA PHE A 80 -7.31 1.57 6.88
C PHE A 80 -6.69 1.05 5.59
N GLU A 81 -6.86 1.79 4.50
CA GLU A 81 -6.12 1.50 3.28
C GLU A 81 -4.71 2.08 3.37
N SER A 82 -3.71 1.29 3.01
CA SER A 82 -2.34 1.77 2.96
C SER A 82 -2.14 2.76 1.80
N PRO A 83 -1.23 3.75 1.92
CA PRO A 83 -0.99 4.72 0.87
C PRO A 83 -0.54 4.06 -0.43
N ARG A 84 -1.02 4.55 -1.58
CA ARG A 84 -0.57 4.05 -2.89
C ARG A 84 0.94 4.24 -3.05
N PHE A 85 1.59 3.27 -3.68
CA PHE A 85 2.98 3.38 -4.07
C PHE A 85 3.09 4.22 -5.35
N PRO A 86 4.03 5.19 -5.42
CA PRO A 86 4.24 5.96 -6.65
C PRO A 86 4.71 5.02 -7.76
N ILE A 87 4.40 5.37 -9.01
CA ILE A 87 4.89 4.67 -10.19
C ILE A 87 5.88 5.61 -10.87
N PRO A 88 7.19 5.53 -10.56
CA PRO A 88 8.18 6.40 -11.19
C PRO A 88 8.39 5.94 -12.63
N THR A 89 8.30 6.88 -13.57
CA THR A 89 8.58 6.62 -14.99
C THR A 89 10.04 6.21 -15.18
N GLU A 90 10.96 6.80 -14.42
CA GLU A 90 12.41 6.58 -14.53
C GLU A 90 12.85 5.14 -14.19
N THR A 91 12.20 4.47 -13.23
CA THR A 91 12.56 3.10 -12.83
C THR A 91 11.88 2.01 -13.66
N LEU A 92 10.77 2.32 -14.34
CA LEU A 92 10.11 1.37 -15.24
C LEU A 92 10.85 1.22 -16.58
N PHE A 93 11.64 2.21 -16.97
CA PHE A 93 12.39 2.25 -18.24
C PHE A 93 13.92 2.27 -18.05
N ARG A 94 14.44 1.96 -16.87
CA ARG A 94 15.88 1.75 -16.70
C ARG A 94 16.24 0.40 -17.33
N GLU A 95 16.71 0.48 -18.58
CA GLU A 95 17.16 -0.63 -19.42
C GLU A 95 18.19 -1.57 -18.75
N GLY A 96 18.86 -1.12 -17.67
CA GLY A 96 19.87 -1.88 -16.93
C GLY A 96 19.39 -2.69 -15.73
N ASP A 97 18.15 -2.52 -15.27
CA ASP A 97 17.62 -3.19 -14.06
C ASP A 97 16.52 -4.22 -14.36
N ALA A 98 16.17 -4.39 -15.64
CA ALA A 98 15.31 -5.48 -16.08
C ALA A 98 16.00 -6.80 -15.71
N ILE A 99 15.43 -7.53 -14.74
CA ILE A 99 15.68 -8.96 -14.60
C ILE A 99 15.47 -9.52 -16.00
N ALA A 100 16.48 -10.18 -16.57
CA ALA A 100 16.32 -10.96 -17.79
C ALA A 100 15.31 -12.09 -17.51
N ILE A 101 14.02 -11.77 -17.55
CA ILE A 101 12.94 -12.73 -17.60
C ILE A 101 13.03 -13.25 -19.03
N GLY A 102 13.74 -14.37 -19.15
CA GLY A 102 14.33 -14.87 -20.39
C GLY A 102 13.44 -14.71 -21.61
N MET A 103 13.91 -13.92 -22.58
CA MET A 103 13.73 -14.28 -23.97
C MET A 103 14.68 -15.43 -24.24
N GLY A 104 14.20 -16.65 -23.94
CA GLY A 104 14.79 -17.87 -24.47
C GLY A 104 14.80 -17.77 -26.00
N ARG A 105 15.93 -18.19 -26.58
CA ARG A 105 16.07 -18.41 -28.02
C ARG A 105 15.05 -19.43 -28.50
#